data_AF-A0A9Y2AIQ7-F1
#
_entry.id   AF-A0A9Y2AIQ7-F1
#
_cell.length_a   1.000
_cell.length_b   1.000
_cell.length_c   1.000
_cell.angle_alpha   90.00
_cell.angle_beta   90.00
_cell.angle_gamma   90.00
#
_symmetry.space_group_name_H-M   'P 1'
#
loop_
_entity.id
_entity.type
_entity.pdbx_description
1 polymer ?
#
loop_
_entity_poly.entity_id
_entity_poly.type
_entity_poly.pdbx_seq_one_letter_code
_entity_poly.pdbx_strand_id
1 'polypeptide(L)'
;MTKHEFANLRIPIEADNPAIIRNNDLCIKCGQCLQVCKNEIAVGRLYDLTSTNDMAICIHCGQCANICPVNAITERKEFDFVRKEIQDPDKIVIFSTSPSVRVGLGEEFNLPAGSFVEGKMVTALRLLGADFVLDTNFSADLTIMEEASELVERITKKNKPLPQFTSCCPAWVKFAETFYPQILPHISSAKSPIGMQGPTIKTFFAQLNHLDSKKIVNVAVTPCTAKKFEIRRSEMIASANYLNEPELHDMDYVITTRELAQWLREEGIDFNALMDSDYDEFMGVASGSGVIFGNTGGVMEAAARTAYYLITGENPPSDFMTLQSVRGMDGIREATVTIDHIPLKLAIVHGTENVRQLIEAWQAGEKQYDFVEVMTCRGGCIGGGGQPKANPITDEIRNARIKSLYHKDHHMTLRFSHENPEIKKTYTDFYHAPLSELAEKLLHTTYLDRSNDLGPLGIIKAKTSVEAKPANLATSTKQYRCTICGYIHEGEIPDDFTCPLCGVPKDLFEEVKH
;
A
#
# COMPACT_ATOMS: atom_id res chain seq x y z
N MET A 1 30.86 1.99 -16.29
CA MET A 1 29.69 1.72 -17.15
C MET A 1 28.64 1.09 -16.26
N THR A 2 27.39 1.52 -16.37
CA THR A 2 26.30 0.95 -15.55
C THR A 2 25.93 -0.46 -16.04
N LYS A 3 25.64 -1.38 -15.11
CA LYS A 3 25.06 -2.70 -15.36
C LYS A 3 23.59 -2.60 -15.77
N HIS A 4 22.95 -1.45 -15.54
CA HIS A 4 21.56 -1.19 -15.87
C HIS A 4 21.42 -0.66 -17.30
N GLU A 5 21.15 -1.57 -18.23
CA GLU A 5 20.96 -1.24 -19.64
C GLU A 5 19.84 -0.19 -19.87
N PHE A 6 20.14 0.85 -20.66
CA PHE A 6 19.23 1.95 -21.00
C PHE A 6 18.64 2.65 -19.76
N ALA A 7 19.44 2.86 -18.70
CA ALA A 7 19.03 3.51 -17.45
C ALA A 7 18.45 4.94 -17.64
N ASN A 8 18.72 5.58 -18.78
CA ASN A 8 18.13 6.87 -19.17
C ASN A 8 16.68 6.74 -19.69
N LEU A 9 16.26 5.55 -20.12
CA LEU A 9 14.92 5.25 -20.66
C LEU A 9 14.12 4.29 -19.78
N ARG A 10 14.79 3.46 -18.97
CA ARG A 10 14.14 2.44 -18.14
C ARG A 10 14.59 2.62 -16.70
N ILE A 11 13.66 2.51 -15.76
CA ILE A 11 14.04 2.56 -14.34
C ILE A 11 14.99 1.41 -14.00
N PRO A 12 16.14 1.63 -13.36
CA PRO A 12 17.00 0.55 -12.86
C PRO A 12 16.24 -0.36 -11.87
N ILE A 13 16.44 -1.68 -11.97
CA ILE A 13 15.85 -2.68 -11.06
C ILE A 13 16.91 -3.74 -10.79
N GLU A 14 17.24 -3.96 -9.52
CA GLU A 14 18.15 -5.04 -9.12
C GLU A 14 17.56 -6.43 -9.36
N ALA A 15 18.42 -7.39 -9.71
CA ALA A 15 18.02 -8.76 -10.02
C ALA A 15 17.45 -9.50 -8.78
N ASP A 16 17.93 -9.14 -7.59
CA ASP A 16 17.51 -9.68 -6.29
C ASP A 16 16.33 -8.90 -5.68
N ASN A 17 15.75 -7.93 -6.39
CA ASN A 17 14.60 -7.16 -5.89
C ASN A 17 13.46 -8.13 -5.47
N PRO A 18 13.04 -8.15 -4.19
CA PRO A 18 12.11 -9.16 -3.69
C PRO A 18 10.67 -8.94 -4.18
N ALA A 19 10.36 -7.74 -4.67
CA ALA A 19 8.99 -7.33 -4.95
C ALA A 19 8.62 -7.39 -6.45
N ILE A 20 9.57 -7.04 -7.32
CA ILE A 20 9.36 -6.95 -8.77
C ILE A 20 10.56 -7.52 -9.53
N ILE A 21 10.31 -7.95 -10.77
CA ILE A 21 11.33 -8.45 -11.70
C ILE A 21 11.12 -7.83 -13.08
N ARG A 22 12.21 -7.73 -13.87
CA ARG A 22 12.16 -7.33 -15.28
C ARG A 22 12.52 -8.50 -16.21
N ASN A 23 11.69 -8.72 -17.22
CA ASN A 23 12.07 -9.47 -18.41
C ASN A 23 12.55 -8.48 -19.48
N ASN A 24 13.83 -8.55 -19.85
CA ASN A 24 14.43 -7.64 -20.83
C ASN A 24 13.94 -7.88 -22.26
N ASP A 25 13.58 -9.11 -22.61
CA ASP A 25 13.16 -9.50 -23.97
C ASP A 25 11.78 -8.91 -24.33
N LEU A 26 10.94 -8.68 -23.31
CA LEU A 26 9.63 -8.04 -23.49
C LEU A 26 9.72 -6.51 -23.54
N CYS A 27 10.87 -5.92 -23.17
CA CYS A 27 10.95 -4.50 -22.92
C CYS A 27 11.06 -3.66 -24.21
N ILE A 28 10.01 -2.91 -24.53
CA ILE A 28 9.96 -2.00 -25.69
C ILE A 28 10.59 -0.61 -25.44
N LYS A 29 11.26 -0.40 -24.30
CA LYS A 29 11.99 0.84 -23.97
C LYS A 29 11.14 2.13 -24.02
N CYS A 30 9.85 2.05 -23.71
CA CYS A 30 8.88 3.15 -23.85
C CYS A 30 8.99 4.28 -22.80
N GLY A 31 9.90 4.24 -21.83
CA GLY A 31 10.04 5.32 -20.83
C GLY A 31 9.07 5.31 -19.65
N GLN A 32 7.89 4.69 -19.78
CA GLN A 32 6.80 4.85 -18.80
C GLN A 32 7.18 4.45 -17.36
N CYS A 33 7.92 3.35 -17.20
CA CYS A 33 8.40 2.89 -15.89
C CYS A 33 9.33 3.90 -15.19
N LEU A 34 10.14 4.64 -15.97
CA LEU A 34 11.00 5.69 -15.44
C LEU A 34 10.20 6.95 -15.11
N GLN A 35 9.27 7.34 -15.99
CA GLN A 35 8.43 8.52 -15.80
C GLN A 35 7.57 8.44 -14.54
N VAL A 36 6.85 7.33 -14.32
CA VAL A 36 6.05 7.15 -13.10
C VAL A 36 6.94 7.19 -11.84
N CYS A 37 8.13 6.59 -11.91
CA CYS A 37 9.07 6.56 -10.78
C CYS A 37 9.66 7.94 -10.46
N LYS A 38 9.83 8.81 -11.47
CA LYS A 38 10.31 10.18 -11.31
C LYS A 38 9.21 11.14 -10.84
N ASN A 39 8.02 11.04 -11.42
CA ASN A 39 7.01 12.08 -11.31
C ASN A 39 6.04 11.82 -10.16
N GLU A 40 5.58 10.58 -9.98
CA GLU A 40 4.63 10.24 -8.91
C GLU A 40 5.34 9.74 -7.64
N ILE A 41 6.47 9.04 -7.83
CA ILE A 41 7.19 8.36 -6.73
C ILE A 41 8.44 9.14 -6.29
N ALA A 42 8.95 10.07 -7.09
CA ALA A 42 10.20 10.81 -6.89
C ALA A 42 11.50 9.98 -6.85
N VAL A 43 11.49 8.73 -6.38
CA VAL A 43 12.70 7.90 -6.21
C VAL A 43 13.60 7.89 -7.44
N GLY A 44 13.02 7.77 -8.64
CA GLY A 44 13.79 7.71 -9.90
C GLY A 44 14.57 8.98 -10.28
N ARG A 45 14.50 10.04 -9.46
CA ARG A 45 15.27 11.29 -9.62
C ARG A 45 15.99 11.76 -8.36
N LEU A 46 15.88 11.04 -7.24
CA LEU A 46 16.43 11.46 -5.94
C LEU A 46 17.79 10.82 -5.61
N TYR A 47 18.33 9.96 -6.47
CA TYR A 47 19.65 9.35 -6.29
C TYR A 47 20.41 9.30 -7.62
N ASP A 48 21.73 9.09 -7.53
CA ASP A 48 22.59 8.86 -8.68
C ASP A 48 23.20 7.45 -8.62
N LEU A 49 23.21 6.77 -9.77
CA LEU A 49 23.77 5.43 -9.88
C LEU A 49 25.27 5.40 -9.59
N THR A 50 26.02 6.45 -9.94
CA THR A 50 27.47 6.50 -9.65
C THR A 50 27.71 6.60 -8.14
N SER A 51 26.95 7.44 -7.43
CA SER A 51 27.01 7.57 -5.96
C SER A 51 26.71 6.26 -5.25
N THR A 52 25.74 5.51 -5.76
CA THR A 52 25.25 4.27 -5.16
C THR A 52 26.06 3.04 -5.58
N ASN A 53 27.26 3.20 -6.14
CA ASN A 53 28.07 2.11 -6.70
C ASN A 53 27.28 1.22 -7.68
N ASP A 54 26.49 1.87 -8.53
CA ASP A 54 25.64 1.27 -9.56
C ASP A 54 24.52 0.38 -8.99
N MET A 55 24.10 0.64 -7.74
CA MET A 55 22.97 -0.02 -7.09
C MET A 55 21.70 0.81 -7.21
N ALA A 56 20.65 0.23 -7.78
CA ALA A 56 19.37 0.88 -7.94
C ALA A 56 18.63 1.00 -6.60
N ILE A 57 18.29 2.23 -6.21
CA ILE A 57 17.44 2.48 -5.05
C ILE A 57 15.97 2.31 -5.42
N CYS A 58 15.30 1.40 -4.71
CA CYS A 58 13.91 1.04 -4.95
C CYS A 58 13.15 0.91 -3.64
N ILE A 59 11.95 1.51 -3.58
CA ILE A 59 11.02 1.39 -2.45
C ILE A 59 9.98 0.27 -2.64
N HIS A 60 10.15 -0.58 -3.66
CA HIS A 60 9.34 -1.77 -3.92
C HIS A 60 7.84 -1.55 -4.20
N CYS A 61 7.40 -0.31 -4.45
CA CYS A 61 5.98 0.05 -4.61
C CYS A 61 5.25 -0.58 -5.81
N GLY A 62 6.00 -1.02 -6.83
CA GLY A 62 5.46 -1.72 -8.00
C GLY A 62 4.71 -0.84 -9.01
N GLN A 63 4.70 0.49 -8.87
CA GLN A 63 4.04 1.37 -9.85
C GLN A 63 4.64 1.27 -11.25
N CYS A 64 5.96 1.00 -11.35
CA CYS A 64 6.61 0.69 -12.61
C CYS A 64 6.12 -0.63 -13.25
N ALA A 65 5.69 -1.60 -12.44
CA ALA A 65 5.07 -2.83 -12.93
C ALA A 65 3.65 -2.56 -13.43
N ASN A 66 2.86 -1.78 -12.67
CA ASN A 66 1.49 -1.40 -13.06
C ASN A 66 1.42 -0.67 -14.39
N ILE A 67 2.32 0.29 -14.62
CA ILE A 67 2.29 1.10 -15.85
C ILE A 67 2.90 0.36 -17.06
N CYS A 68 3.58 -0.77 -16.86
CA CYS A 68 4.30 -1.42 -17.96
C CYS A 68 3.30 -2.08 -18.95
N PRO A 69 3.22 -1.59 -20.20
CA PRO A 69 2.16 -1.98 -21.13
C PRO A 69 2.35 -3.40 -21.71
N VAL A 70 3.58 -3.91 -21.67
CA VAL A 70 3.99 -5.17 -22.28
C VAL A 70 4.38 -6.23 -21.25
N ASN A 71 4.07 -6.00 -19.97
CA ASN A 71 4.43 -6.90 -18.88
C ASN A 71 5.94 -7.24 -18.78
N ALA A 72 6.80 -6.34 -19.28
CA ALA A 72 8.25 -6.47 -19.10
C ALA A 72 8.67 -6.26 -17.64
N ILE A 73 7.83 -5.62 -16.82
CA ILE A 73 8.00 -5.55 -15.36
C ILE A 73 6.74 -6.13 -14.72
N THR A 74 6.94 -7.12 -13.85
CA THR A 74 5.90 -7.78 -13.06
C THR A 74 6.34 -7.88 -11.61
N GLU A 75 5.42 -8.22 -10.73
CA GLU A 75 5.72 -8.74 -9.41
C GLU A 75 6.61 -9.99 -9.49
N ARG A 76 7.39 -10.23 -8.43
CA ARG A 76 8.06 -11.52 -8.24
C ARG A 76 7.02 -12.53 -7.78
N LYS A 77 6.75 -13.54 -8.60
CA LYS A 77 5.75 -14.56 -8.30
C LYS A 77 6.16 -15.41 -7.10
N GLU A 78 5.22 -15.66 -6.21
CA GLU A 78 5.36 -16.51 -5.02
C GLU A 78 4.28 -17.59 -4.91
N PHE A 79 3.18 -17.52 -5.69
CA PHE A 79 2.10 -18.50 -5.59
C PHE A 79 2.56 -19.94 -5.91
N ASP A 80 3.61 -20.13 -6.71
CA ASP A 80 4.18 -21.47 -6.97
C ASP A 80 4.81 -22.10 -5.72
N PHE A 81 5.33 -21.30 -4.79
CA PHE A 81 5.80 -21.80 -3.50
C PHE A 81 4.62 -22.17 -2.62
N VAL A 82 3.61 -21.29 -2.53
CA VAL A 82 2.39 -21.55 -1.77
C VAL A 82 1.68 -22.82 -2.28
N ARG A 83 1.61 -23.01 -3.60
CA ARG A 83 1.06 -24.22 -4.22
C ARG A 83 1.76 -25.50 -3.74
N LYS A 84 3.07 -25.44 -3.46
CA LYS A 84 3.81 -26.59 -2.90
C LYS A 84 3.52 -26.80 -1.42
N GLU A 85 3.43 -25.73 -0.64
CA GLU A 85 3.08 -25.82 0.79
C GLU A 85 1.69 -26.44 0.98
N ILE A 86 0.71 -26.11 0.12
CA ILE A 86 -0.63 -26.73 0.14
C ILE A 86 -0.59 -28.24 -0.13
N GLN A 87 0.40 -28.72 -0.88
CA GLN A 87 0.53 -30.15 -1.18
C GLN A 87 1.17 -30.95 -0.04
N ASP A 88 1.74 -30.28 0.96
CA ASP A 88 2.36 -30.91 2.12
C ASP A 88 1.31 -31.12 3.23
N PRO A 89 0.89 -32.37 3.52
CA PRO A 89 -0.13 -32.65 4.53
C PRO A 89 0.31 -32.34 5.97
N ASP A 90 1.60 -32.06 6.20
CA ASP A 90 2.11 -31.61 7.50
C ASP A 90 2.01 -30.10 7.70
N LYS A 91 1.62 -29.33 6.67
CA LYS A 91 1.45 -27.89 6.73
C LYS A 91 0.00 -27.49 6.99
N ILE A 92 -0.15 -26.29 7.56
CA ILE A 92 -1.44 -25.63 7.76
C ILE A 92 -1.37 -24.29 7.04
N VAL A 93 -1.97 -24.20 5.86
CA VAL A 93 -1.88 -23.01 4.99
C VAL A 93 -3.02 -22.04 5.29
N ILE A 94 -2.65 -20.88 5.82
CA ILE A 94 -3.58 -19.81 6.20
C ILE A 94 -3.44 -18.65 5.24
N PHE A 95 -4.53 -18.25 4.59
CA PHE A 95 -4.58 -17.06 3.76
C PHE A 95 -5.20 -15.89 4.51
N SER A 96 -4.58 -14.71 4.45
CA SER A 96 -5.16 -13.46 4.95
C SER A 96 -5.33 -12.46 3.81
N THR A 97 -6.55 -11.94 3.61
CA THR A 97 -6.84 -11.09 2.44
C THR A 97 -6.95 -9.61 2.80
N SER A 98 -6.19 -8.77 2.08
CA SER A 98 -6.20 -7.31 2.27
C SER A 98 -7.49 -6.64 1.76
N PRO A 99 -7.86 -5.46 2.29
CA PRO A 99 -9.13 -4.79 1.95
C PRO A 99 -9.28 -4.54 0.44
N SER A 100 -8.24 -4.10 -0.26
CA SER A 100 -8.38 -3.74 -1.68
C SER A 100 -8.42 -4.92 -2.66
N VAL A 101 -8.14 -6.16 -2.21
CA VAL A 101 -8.19 -7.33 -3.09
C VAL A 101 -9.64 -7.60 -3.52
N ARG A 102 -10.57 -7.54 -2.57
CA ARG A 102 -12.00 -7.82 -2.81
C ARG A 102 -12.72 -6.81 -3.70
N VAL A 103 -12.09 -5.67 -4.02
CA VAL A 103 -12.62 -4.68 -4.97
C VAL A 103 -11.81 -4.56 -6.25
N GLY A 104 -10.66 -5.25 -6.33
CA GLY A 104 -9.83 -5.33 -7.52
C GLY A 104 -10.00 -6.67 -8.25
N LEU A 105 -9.98 -7.79 -7.53
CA LEU A 105 -9.88 -9.15 -8.09
C LEU A 105 -10.90 -9.45 -9.19
N GLY A 106 -12.14 -8.98 -9.05
CA GLY A 106 -13.20 -9.22 -10.04
C GLY A 106 -12.87 -8.71 -11.45
N GLU A 107 -12.05 -7.65 -11.57
CA GLU A 107 -11.64 -7.09 -12.87
C GLU A 107 -10.86 -8.08 -13.73
N GLU A 108 -10.09 -8.95 -13.09
CA GLU A 108 -9.36 -10.03 -13.78
C GLU A 108 -10.32 -11.06 -14.39
N PHE A 109 -11.57 -11.13 -13.92
CA PHE A 109 -12.61 -12.04 -14.39
C PHE A 109 -13.72 -11.32 -15.16
N ASN A 110 -13.39 -10.17 -15.75
CA ASN A 110 -14.28 -9.32 -16.55
C ASN A 110 -15.47 -8.72 -15.79
N LEU A 111 -15.41 -8.66 -14.46
CA LEU A 111 -16.38 -7.91 -13.67
C LEU A 111 -16.05 -6.41 -13.70
N PRO A 112 -17.04 -5.51 -13.56
CA PRO A 112 -16.80 -4.08 -13.51
C PRO A 112 -15.82 -3.67 -12.40
N ALA A 113 -15.05 -2.61 -12.63
CA ALA A 113 -14.16 -2.03 -11.62
C ALA A 113 -14.91 -1.71 -10.32
N GLY A 114 -14.33 -2.08 -9.19
CA GLY A 114 -14.95 -1.92 -7.88
C GLY A 114 -16.03 -2.95 -7.52
N SER A 115 -16.24 -4.00 -8.32
CA SER A 115 -17.09 -5.12 -7.93
C SER A 115 -16.61 -5.73 -6.60
N PHE A 116 -17.49 -5.82 -5.61
CA PHE A 116 -17.18 -6.36 -4.29
C PHE A 116 -17.31 -7.90 -4.32
N VAL A 117 -16.18 -8.61 -4.36
CA VAL A 117 -16.10 -10.07 -4.63
C VAL A 117 -15.54 -10.87 -3.45
N GLU A 118 -15.77 -10.40 -2.23
CA GLU A 118 -15.26 -11.00 -1.00
C GLU A 118 -15.61 -12.49 -0.87
N GLY A 119 -16.90 -12.84 -0.91
CA GLY A 119 -17.31 -14.23 -0.71
C GLY A 119 -16.76 -15.18 -1.78
N LYS A 120 -16.70 -14.76 -3.05
CA LYS A 120 -16.09 -15.54 -4.14
C LYS A 120 -14.59 -15.71 -3.94
N MET A 121 -13.91 -14.66 -3.49
CA MET A 121 -12.47 -14.72 -3.18
C MET A 121 -12.19 -15.74 -2.07
N VAL A 122 -13.01 -15.76 -1.02
CA VAL A 122 -12.88 -16.75 0.07
C VAL A 122 -13.11 -18.17 -0.46
N THR A 123 -14.19 -18.39 -1.21
CA THR A 123 -14.48 -19.70 -1.84
C THR A 123 -13.34 -20.15 -2.75
N ALA A 124 -12.78 -19.23 -3.54
CA ALA A 124 -11.68 -19.52 -4.45
C ALA A 124 -10.42 -19.97 -3.69
N LEU A 125 -10.07 -19.31 -2.58
CA LEU A 125 -8.92 -19.70 -1.75
C LEU A 125 -9.11 -21.07 -1.10
N ARG A 126 -10.33 -21.40 -0.66
CA ARG A 126 -10.65 -22.76 -0.17
C ARG A 126 -10.48 -23.82 -1.26
N LEU A 127 -10.96 -23.54 -2.48
CA LEU A 127 -10.78 -24.45 -3.63
C LEU A 127 -9.31 -24.64 -4.00
N LEU A 128 -8.46 -23.64 -3.77
CA LEU A 128 -7.01 -23.76 -3.95
C LEU A 128 -6.32 -24.62 -2.88
N GLY A 129 -7.01 -24.95 -1.78
CA GLY A 129 -6.48 -25.79 -0.69
C GLY A 129 -6.09 -25.05 0.59
N ALA A 130 -6.68 -23.87 0.86
CA ALA A 130 -6.52 -23.20 2.15
C ALA A 130 -7.14 -24.02 3.29
N ASP A 131 -6.41 -24.17 4.41
CA ASP A 131 -6.95 -24.71 5.66
C ASP A 131 -7.77 -23.65 6.41
N PHE A 132 -7.30 -22.39 6.38
CA PHE A 132 -8.02 -21.23 6.91
C PHE A 132 -7.90 -20.04 5.97
N VAL A 133 -8.98 -19.26 5.87
CA VAL A 133 -9.09 -18.00 5.15
C VAL A 133 -9.58 -16.93 6.14
N LEU A 134 -8.70 -15.99 6.44
CA LEU A 134 -8.89 -14.91 7.39
C LEU A 134 -8.92 -13.54 6.70
N ASP A 135 -9.36 -12.52 7.42
CA ASP A 135 -9.48 -11.15 6.90
C ASP A 135 -8.38 -10.24 7.49
N THR A 136 -7.55 -9.62 6.66
CA THR A 136 -6.57 -8.63 7.14
C THR A 136 -7.25 -7.36 7.67
N ASN A 137 -8.52 -7.12 7.37
CA ASN A 137 -9.28 -6.01 7.95
C ASN A 137 -9.47 -6.17 9.46
N PHE A 138 -9.50 -7.40 9.99
CA PHE A 138 -9.43 -7.64 11.44
C PHE A 138 -8.17 -6.98 12.00
N SER A 139 -7.01 -7.26 11.39
CA SER A 139 -5.77 -6.67 11.87
C SER A 139 -5.61 -5.20 11.50
N ALA A 140 -6.41 -4.67 10.58
CA ALA A 140 -6.51 -3.23 10.37
C ALA A 140 -7.18 -2.55 11.56
N ASP A 141 -8.23 -3.16 12.15
CA ASP A 141 -8.77 -2.69 13.43
C ASP A 141 -7.73 -2.79 14.55
N LEU A 142 -6.94 -3.86 14.60
CA LEU A 142 -5.84 -4.00 15.55
C LEU A 142 -4.79 -2.88 15.40
N THR A 143 -4.42 -2.55 14.15
CA THR A 143 -3.53 -1.42 13.86
C THR A 143 -4.11 -0.10 14.34
N ILE A 144 -5.41 0.13 14.17
CA ILE A 144 -6.05 1.35 14.65
C ILE A 144 -6.05 1.43 16.17
N MET A 145 -6.26 0.32 16.87
CA MET A 145 -6.19 0.30 18.34
C MET A 145 -4.82 0.75 18.85
N GLU A 146 -3.72 0.27 18.26
CA GLU A 146 -2.37 0.70 18.63
C GLU A 146 -2.03 2.11 18.14
N GLU A 147 -2.28 2.41 16.86
CA GLU A 147 -1.86 3.67 16.22
C GLU A 147 -2.65 4.88 16.73
N ALA A 148 -3.96 4.73 16.99
CA ALA A 148 -4.75 5.77 17.62
C ALA A 148 -4.38 5.96 19.09
N SER A 149 -4.08 4.88 19.83
CA SER A 149 -3.58 4.98 21.20
C SER A 149 -2.24 5.71 21.26
N GLU A 150 -1.31 5.38 20.35
CA GLU A 150 -0.02 6.07 20.26
C GLU A 150 -0.20 7.56 19.95
N LEU A 151 -1.13 7.91 19.04
CA LEU A 151 -1.45 9.30 18.73
C LEU A 151 -2.00 10.04 19.96
N VAL A 152 -2.94 9.43 20.68
CA VAL A 152 -3.53 10.02 21.89
C VAL A 152 -2.46 10.21 22.97
N GLU A 153 -1.54 9.26 23.17
CA GLU A 153 -0.43 9.45 24.10
C GLU A 153 0.53 10.57 23.68
N ARG A 154 0.85 10.69 22.39
CA ARG A 154 1.68 11.79 21.87
C ARG A 154 1.06 13.15 22.15
N ILE A 155 -0.25 13.28 21.95
CA ILE A 155 -0.99 14.52 22.17
C ILE A 155 -1.10 14.84 23.67
N THR A 156 -1.51 13.86 24.48
CA THR A 156 -1.90 14.09 25.88
C THR A 156 -0.71 14.01 26.84
N LYS A 157 0.20 13.05 26.63
CA LYS A 157 1.36 12.78 27.50
C LYS A 157 2.66 13.40 26.96
N LYS A 158 2.71 13.74 25.67
CA LYS A 158 3.91 14.32 25.00
C LYS A 158 5.16 13.44 25.15
N ASN A 159 4.97 12.12 25.09
CA ASN A 159 6.05 11.13 25.24
C ASN A 159 6.87 10.91 23.96
N LYS A 160 6.31 11.22 22.77
CA LYS A 160 6.96 11.14 21.46
C LYS A 160 6.57 12.37 20.61
N PRO A 161 7.33 12.69 19.55
CA PRO A 161 7.12 13.95 18.81
C PRO A 161 5.93 13.90 17.85
N LEU A 162 5.38 15.09 17.55
CA LEU A 162 4.35 15.33 16.53
C LEU A 162 4.94 16.06 15.30
N PRO A 163 4.41 15.83 14.09
CA PRO A 163 3.28 14.95 13.76
C PRO A 163 3.61 13.48 13.94
N GLN A 164 2.60 12.64 14.18
CA GLN A 164 2.72 11.21 13.97
C GLN A 164 2.45 10.88 12.49
N PHE A 165 3.36 10.17 11.83
CA PHE A 165 3.12 9.62 10.49
C PHE A 165 2.63 8.17 10.61
N THR A 166 1.68 7.78 9.76
CA THR A 166 1.28 6.36 9.67
C THR A 166 2.43 5.48 9.17
N SER A 167 2.43 4.20 9.58
CA SER A 167 3.48 3.23 9.26
C SER A 167 3.06 2.08 8.31
N CYS A 168 1.76 1.92 8.05
CA CYS A 168 1.23 0.70 7.43
C CYS A 168 1.64 0.47 5.95
N CYS A 169 2.12 1.51 5.26
CA CYS A 169 2.60 1.47 3.88
C CYS A 169 4.13 1.22 3.83
N PRO A 170 4.60 0.01 3.48
CA PRO A 170 6.03 -0.33 3.57
C PRO A 170 6.90 0.44 2.56
N ALA A 171 6.34 0.81 1.41
CA ALA A 171 7.05 1.62 0.43
C ALA A 171 7.28 3.05 0.95
N TRP A 172 6.33 3.59 1.71
CA TRP A 172 6.48 4.87 2.39
C TRP A 172 7.52 4.79 3.50
N VAL A 173 7.45 3.76 4.35
CA VAL A 173 8.45 3.55 5.40
C VAL A 173 9.85 3.48 4.79
N LYS A 174 10.05 2.65 3.75
CA LYS A 174 11.36 2.57 3.08
C LYS A 174 11.79 3.89 2.44
N PHE A 175 10.84 4.68 1.91
CA PHE A 175 11.14 6.02 1.41
C PHE A 175 11.64 6.94 2.54
N ALA A 176 10.98 6.93 3.70
CA ALA A 176 11.41 7.71 4.85
C ALA A 176 12.78 7.23 5.38
N GLU A 177 13.00 5.93 5.51
CA GLU A 177 14.28 5.33 5.91
C GLU A 177 15.45 5.79 5.02
N THR A 178 15.23 5.85 3.70
CA THR A 178 16.29 6.16 2.74
C THR A 178 16.46 7.67 2.51
N PHE A 179 15.37 8.44 2.42
CA PHE A 179 15.41 9.84 1.97
C PHE A 179 15.08 10.84 3.08
N TYR A 180 14.48 10.43 4.20
CA TYR A 180 14.13 11.34 5.29
C TYR A 180 14.36 10.68 6.66
N PRO A 181 15.54 10.11 6.96
CA PRO A 181 15.75 9.36 8.21
C PRO A 181 15.49 10.20 9.48
N GLN A 182 15.60 11.52 9.39
CA GLN A 182 15.27 12.45 10.48
C GLN A 182 13.79 12.41 10.91
N ILE A 183 12.88 11.89 10.06
CA ILE A 183 11.46 11.76 10.40
C ILE A 183 11.12 10.42 11.05
N LEU A 184 12.04 9.47 11.13
CA LEU A 184 11.76 8.14 11.71
C LEU A 184 11.19 8.19 13.13
N PRO A 185 11.64 9.09 14.05
CA PRO A 185 11.02 9.23 15.37
C PRO A 185 9.55 9.67 15.35
N HIS A 186 9.09 10.23 14.23
CA HIS A 186 7.72 10.67 14.03
C HIS A 186 6.83 9.57 13.46
N ILE A 187 7.37 8.50 12.88
CA ILE A 187 6.56 7.39 12.35
C ILE A 187 5.96 6.60 13.53
N SER A 188 4.69 6.24 13.41
CA SER A 188 4.00 5.33 14.33
C SER A 188 4.81 4.05 14.51
N SER A 189 4.91 3.55 15.73
CA SER A 189 5.59 2.29 16.03
C SER A 189 4.72 1.06 15.77
N ALA A 190 3.40 1.24 15.66
CA ALA A 190 2.48 0.18 15.27
C ALA A 190 2.93 -0.46 13.94
N LYS A 191 2.99 -1.79 13.87
CA LYS A 191 3.21 -2.52 12.61
C LYS A 191 2.01 -2.32 11.67
N SER A 192 2.20 -2.66 10.40
CA SER A 192 1.08 -2.69 9.45
C SER A 192 0.07 -3.80 9.80
N PRO A 193 -1.14 -3.79 9.22
CA PRO A 193 -2.11 -4.87 9.42
C PRO A 193 -1.54 -6.26 9.11
N ILE A 194 -0.71 -6.40 8.07
CA ILE A 194 -0.06 -7.68 7.75
C ILE A 194 1.02 -8.01 8.78
N GLY A 195 1.82 -7.02 9.20
CA GLY A 195 2.87 -7.21 10.19
C GLY A 195 2.35 -7.49 11.61
N MET A 196 1.12 -7.08 11.92
CA MET A 196 0.43 -7.41 13.16
C MET A 196 -0.29 -8.76 13.08
N GLN A 197 -0.95 -9.06 11.95
CA GLN A 197 -1.71 -10.30 11.80
C GLN A 197 -0.80 -11.52 11.84
N GLY A 198 0.36 -11.48 11.17
CA GLY A 198 1.32 -12.58 11.14
C GLY A 198 1.68 -13.15 12.52
N PRO A 199 2.26 -12.35 13.44
CA PRO A 199 2.57 -12.83 14.78
C PRO A 199 1.32 -13.19 15.58
N THR A 200 0.19 -12.48 15.39
CA THR A 200 -1.06 -12.81 16.09
C THR A 200 -1.59 -14.19 15.65
N ILE A 201 -1.43 -14.55 14.37
CA ILE A 201 -1.80 -15.89 13.87
C ILE A 201 -0.89 -16.96 14.49
N LYS A 202 0.43 -16.77 14.42
CA LYS A 202 1.40 -17.75 14.91
C LYS A 202 1.38 -17.92 16.43
N THR A 203 0.78 -16.99 17.17
CA THR A 203 0.70 -17.02 18.63
C THR A 203 -0.73 -17.28 19.08
N PHE A 204 -1.56 -16.24 19.14
CA PHE A 204 -2.88 -16.31 19.73
C PHE A 204 -3.88 -17.17 18.92
N PHE A 205 -3.94 -17.02 17.60
CA PHE A 205 -4.83 -17.84 16.76
C PHE A 205 -4.45 -19.32 16.83
N ALA A 206 -3.14 -19.63 16.73
CA ALA A 206 -2.62 -20.98 16.84
C ALA A 206 -2.98 -21.60 18.20
N GLN A 207 -2.81 -20.85 19.30
CA GLN A 207 -3.20 -21.28 20.63
C GLN A 207 -4.72 -21.54 20.72
N LEU A 208 -5.54 -20.63 20.22
CA LEU A 208 -7.00 -20.72 20.27
C LEU A 208 -7.53 -21.94 19.50
N ASN A 209 -6.92 -22.25 18.36
CA ASN A 209 -7.30 -23.36 17.48
C ASN A 209 -6.50 -24.65 17.71
N HIS A 210 -5.66 -24.69 18.74
CA HIS A 210 -4.81 -25.84 19.08
C HIS A 210 -3.89 -26.29 17.92
N LEU A 211 -3.33 -25.33 17.17
CA LEU A 211 -2.44 -25.56 16.04
C LEU A 211 -0.97 -25.47 16.46
N ASP A 212 -0.11 -26.24 15.80
CA ASP A 212 1.35 -26.09 15.92
C ASP A 212 1.83 -24.93 15.04
N SER A 213 2.29 -23.86 15.66
CA SER A 213 2.79 -22.65 14.98
C SER A 213 3.88 -22.92 13.95
N LYS A 214 4.67 -23.99 14.11
CA LYS A 214 5.74 -24.39 13.18
C LYS A 214 5.23 -25.01 11.88
N LYS A 215 4.00 -25.52 11.91
CA LYS A 215 3.32 -26.10 10.75
C LYS A 215 2.53 -25.06 9.95
N ILE A 216 2.19 -23.94 10.59
CA ILE A 216 1.45 -22.87 9.93
C ILE A 216 2.31 -22.28 8.80
N VAL A 217 1.68 -22.02 7.66
CA VAL A 217 2.21 -21.22 6.55
C VAL A 217 1.26 -20.06 6.33
N ASN A 218 1.70 -18.85 6.71
CA ASN A 218 0.93 -17.62 6.61
C ASN A 218 1.15 -16.97 5.25
N VAL A 219 0.07 -16.79 4.50
CA VAL A 219 0.07 -16.21 3.16
C VAL A 219 -0.79 -14.94 3.13
N ALA A 220 -0.19 -13.79 2.87
CA ALA A 220 -0.94 -12.56 2.65
C ALA A 220 -1.32 -12.41 1.16
N VAL A 221 -2.62 -12.28 0.89
CA VAL A 221 -3.15 -11.87 -0.42
C VAL A 221 -3.34 -10.36 -0.40
N THR A 222 -2.61 -9.61 -1.23
CA THR A 222 -2.51 -8.15 -1.08
C THR A 222 -2.42 -7.39 -2.41
N PRO A 223 -2.92 -6.14 -2.49
CA PRO A 223 -2.77 -5.30 -3.69
C PRO A 223 -1.34 -4.75 -3.91
N CYS A 224 -0.36 -5.16 -3.10
CA CYS A 224 0.91 -4.46 -2.95
C CYS A 224 2.13 -5.37 -3.15
N THR A 225 3.05 -4.98 -4.03
CA THR A 225 4.34 -5.68 -4.18
C THR A 225 5.30 -5.38 -3.03
N ALA A 226 5.21 -4.20 -2.40
CA ALA A 226 6.12 -3.82 -1.31
C ALA A 226 5.90 -4.66 -0.03
N LYS A 227 4.74 -5.32 0.12
CA LYS A 227 4.52 -6.27 1.22
C LYS A 227 5.45 -7.49 1.15
N LYS A 228 5.86 -7.91 -0.06
CA LYS A 228 6.92 -8.93 -0.24
C LYS A 228 8.25 -8.52 0.39
N PHE A 229 8.58 -7.22 0.35
CA PHE A 229 9.74 -6.69 1.05
C PHE A 229 9.50 -6.60 2.56
N GLU A 230 8.33 -6.13 2.99
CA GLU A 230 8.01 -5.95 4.41
C GLU A 230 8.17 -7.24 5.22
N ILE A 231 7.59 -8.35 4.77
CA ILE A 231 7.63 -9.63 5.50
C ILE A 231 9.05 -10.21 5.62
N ARG A 232 10.00 -9.70 4.82
CA ARG A 232 11.40 -10.13 4.80
C ARG A 232 12.33 -9.20 5.58
N ARG A 233 11.78 -8.18 6.24
CA ARG A 233 12.58 -7.29 7.08
C ARG A 233 13.04 -8.06 8.32
N SER A 234 14.29 -7.87 8.71
CA SER A 234 14.93 -8.66 9.78
C SER A 234 14.23 -8.53 11.14
N GLU A 235 13.53 -7.42 11.35
CA GLU A 235 12.76 -7.16 12.57
C GLU A 235 11.32 -7.74 12.55
N MET A 236 10.87 -8.32 11.43
CA MET A 236 9.54 -8.97 11.31
C MET A 236 9.57 -10.44 11.75
N ILE A 237 10.04 -10.64 12.99
CA ILE A 237 10.28 -11.95 13.62
C ILE A 237 9.67 -12.02 15.04
N ALA A 238 8.58 -11.30 15.29
CA ALA A 238 8.04 -11.17 16.64
C ALA A 238 7.52 -12.49 17.21
N SER A 239 6.87 -13.31 16.39
CA SER A 239 6.44 -14.67 16.76
C SER A 239 7.62 -15.58 17.09
N ALA A 240 8.69 -15.52 16.30
CA ALA A 240 9.93 -16.27 16.54
C ALA A 240 10.52 -15.92 17.91
N ASN A 241 10.62 -14.62 18.22
CA ASN A 241 11.13 -14.16 19.51
C ASN A 241 10.22 -14.55 20.67
N TYR A 242 8.91 -14.43 20.50
CA TYR A 242 7.93 -14.74 21.54
C TYR A 242 7.87 -16.24 21.87
N LEU A 243 7.93 -17.09 20.84
CA LEU A 243 7.88 -18.55 20.98
C LEU A 243 9.25 -19.18 21.22
N ASN A 244 10.34 -18.40 21.13
CA ASN A 244 11.72 -18.87 21.16
C ASN A 244 12.00 -19.92 20.06
N GLU A 245 11.55 -19.61 18.85
CA GLU A 245 11.63 -20.48 17.66
C GLU A 245 12.25 -19.70 16.48
N PRO A 246 13.58 -19.71 16.32
CA PRO A 246 14.29 -18.82 15.39
C PRO A 246 14.00 -19.08 13.90
N GLU A 247 13.46 -20.26 13.58
CA GLU A 247 13.07 -20.65 12.22
C GLU A 247 11.66 -20.16 11.85
N LEU A 248 10.89 -19.59 12.81
CA LEU A 248 9.58 -19.03 12.51
C LEU A 248 9.70 -17.67 11.83
N HIS A 249 8.78 -17.44 10.89
CA HIS A 249 8.53 -16.13 10.32
C HIS A 249 7.13 -15.65 10.73
N ASP A 250 6.96 -14.34 10.92
CA ASP A 250 5.65 -13.75 11.18
C ASP A 250 4.69 -14.00 10.00
N MET A 251 5.20 -13.85 8.78
CA MET A 251 4.52 -14.10 7.51
C MET A 251 5.46 -14.83 6.56
N ASP A 252 4.98 -15.88 5.90
CA ASP A 252 5.81 -16.76 5.07
C ASP A 252 5.82 -16.31 3.60
N TYR A 253 4.65 -15.98 3.06
CA TYR A 253 4.51 -15.58 1.66
C TYR A 253 3.56 -14.40 1.47
N VAL A 254 3.75 -13.69 0.36
CA VAL A 254 2.83 -12.67 -0.12
C VAL A 254 2.50 -12.96 -1.58
N ILE A 255 1.21 -13.07 -1.91
CA ILE A 255 0.74 -13.13 -3.29
C ILE A 255 -0.07 -11.87 -3.63
N THR A 256 0.14 -11.31 -4.81
CA THR A 256 -0.63 -10.15 -5.27
C THR A 256 -2.04 -10.53 -5.72
N THR A 257 -2.92 -9.53 -5.90
CA THR A 257 -4.23 -9.71 -6.55
C THR A 257 -4.09 -10.37 -7.94
N ARG A 258 -3.10 -9.94 -8.74
CA ARG A 258 -2.85 -10.54 -10.06
C ARG A 258 -2.28 -11.95 -9.99
N GLU A 259 -1.43 -12.23 -9.00
CA GLU A 259 -0.92 -13.59 -8.76
C GLU A 259 -2.06 -14.55 -8.41
N LEU A 260 -2.98 -14.13 -7.51
CA LEU A 260 -4.16 -14.93 -7.20
C LEU A 260 -5.00 -15.15 -8.46
N ALA A 261 -5.29 -14.10 -9.23
CA ALA A 261 -6.06 -14.24 -10.46
C ALA A 261 -5.38 -15.17 -11.48
N GLN A 262 -4.06 -15.07 -11.64
CA GLN A 262 -3.30 -15.97 -12.49
C GLN A 262 -3.43 -17.42 -12.01
N TRP A 263 -3.24 -17.66 -10.71
CA TRP A 263 -3.33 -19.00 -10.14
C TRP A 263 -4.72 -19.60 -10.35
N LEU A 264 -5.80 -18.85 -10.08
CA LEU A 264 -7.17 -19.33 -10.32
C LEU A 264 -7.43 -19.71 -11.78
N ARG A 265 -6.87 -18.97 -12.75
CA ARG A 265 -6.95 -19.34 -14.17
C ARG A 265 -6.19 -20.61 -14.48
N GLU A 266 -5.00 -20.79 -13.90
CA GLU A 266 -4.17 -21.98 -14.10
C GLU A 266 -4.85 -23.25 -13.55
N GLU A 267 -5.58 -23.15 -12.44
CA GLU A 267 -6.38 -24.26 -11.89
C GLU A 267 -7.74 -24.44 -12.60
N GLY A 268 -8.05 -23.62 -13.61
CA GLY A 268 -9.31 -23.71 -14.34
C GLY A 268 -10.56 -23.36 -13.53
N ILE A 269 -10.42 -22.55 -12.47
CA ILE A 269 -11.54 -22.14 -11.61
C ILE A 269 -12.38 -21.08 -12.32
N ASP A 270 -13.66 -21.37 -12.57
CA ASP A 270 -14.64 -20.38 -13.04
C ASP A 270 -15.07 -19.47 -11.89
N PHE A 271 -14.33 -18.38 -11.69
CA PHE A 271 -14.54 -17.44 -10.60
C PHE A 271 -15.95 -16.85 -10.56
N ASN A 272 -16.56 -16.59 -11.71
CA ASN A 272 -17.88 -15.96 -11.78
C ASN A 272 -19.02 -16.91 -11.38
N ALA A 273 -18.81 -18.22 -11.51
CA ALA A 273 -19.74 -19.25 -11.09
C ALA A 273 -19.63 -19.62 -9.60
N LEU A 274 -18.62 -19.11 -8.88
CA LEU A 274 -18.44 -19.42 -7.46
C LEU A 274 -19.59 -18.87 -6.61
N MET A 275 -20.05 -19.70 -5.67
CA MET A 275 -20.90 -19.26 -4.58
C MET A 275 -20.06 -18.51 -3.54
N ASP A 276 -20.70 -17.57 -2.85
CA ASP A 276 -20.04 -16.83 -1.78
C ASP A 276 -19.89 -17.73 -0.54
N SER A 277 -18.77 -17.61 0.17
CA SER A 277 -18.58 -18.20 1.50
C SER A 277 -17.96 -17.19 2.46
N ASP A 278 -18.19 -17.37 3.75
CA ASP A 278 -17.70 -16.49 4.80
C ASP A 278 -16.26 -16.85 5.20
N TYR A 279 -15.51 -15.89 5.75
CA TYR A 279 -14.21 -16.18 6.38
C TYR A 279 -14.36 -17.20 7.52
N ASP A 280 -13.25 -17.81 7.92
CA ASP A 280 -13.25 -18.71 9.08
C ASP A 280 -13.44 -17.93 10.40
N GLU A 281 -13.87 -18.67 11.44
CA GLU A 281 -14.15 -18.08 12.75
C GLU A 281 -12.87 -17.52 13.38
N PHE A 282 -13.00 -16.34 13.99
CA PHE A 282 -11.93 -15.59 14.65
C PHE A 282 -10.84 -15.06 13.70
N MET A 283 -10.67 -13.73 13.66
CA MET A 283 -9.93 -12.98 12.63
C MET A 283 -10.59 -12.94 11.25
N GLY A 284 -11.87 -13.31 11.17
CA GLY A 284 -12.72 -13.15 9.98
C GLY A 284 -13.63 -11.92 10.05
N VAL A 285 -13.85 -11.35 11.24
CA VAL A 285 -14.73 -10.19 11.44
C VAL A 285 -13.92 -8.90 11.51
N ALA A 286 -14.35 -7.91 10.72
CA ALA A 286 -13.78 -6.57 10.75
C ALA A 286 -14.86 -5.50 10.89
N SER A 287 -14.46 -4.34 11.40
CA SER A 287 -15.29 -3.15 11.38
C SER A 287 -15.21 -2.42 10.04
N GLY A 288 -16.16 -1.52 9.79
CA GLY A 288 -16.11 -0.59 8.66
C GLY A 288 -14.84 0.28 8.64
N SER A 289 -14.24 0.59 9.79
CA SER A 289 -12.93 1.25 9.89
C SER A 289 -11.82 0.40 9.29
N GLY A 290 -11.78 -0.91 9.55
CA GLY A 290 -10.83 -1.83 8.93
C GLY A 290 -11.04 -1.96 7.42
N VAL A 291 -12.30 -1.95 6.94
CA VAL A 291 -12.62 -2.07 5.50
C VAL A 291 -12.09 -0.90 4.67
N ILE A 292 -12.15 0.33 5.19
CA ILE A 292 -11.76 1.54 4.43
C ILE A 292 -10.25 1.75 4.34
N PHE A 293 -9.42 0.97 5.03
CA PHE A 293 -7.94 1.06 4.99
C PHE A 293 -7.37 1.05 3.56
N GLY A 294 -8.06 0.38 2.64
CA GLY A 294 -7.64 0.32 1.24
C GLY A 294 -7.61 1.68 0.53
N ASN A 295 -8.37 2.66 1.03
CA ASN A 295 -8.54 3.97 0.44
C ASN A 295 -7.56 4.98 1.04
N THR A 296 -7.09 5.91 0.22
CA THR A 296 -6.42 7.11 0.74
C THR A 296 -7.39 7.95 1.57
N GLY A 297 -7.01 8.27 2.81
CA GLY A 297 -7.84 8.88 3.84
C GLY A 297 -8.57 7.88 4.74
N GLY A 298 -8.56 6.59 4.40
CA GLY A 298 -9.28 5.56 5.15
C GLY A 298 -8.64 5.25 6.51
N VAL A 299 -7.30 5.23 6.57
CA VAL A 299 -6.56 5.03 7.83
C VAL A 299 -6.76 6.24 8.75
N MET A 300 -6.68 7.44 8.18
CA MET A 300 -6.95 8.70 8.86
C MET A 300 -8.36 8.73 9.45
N GLU A 301 -9.37 8.39 8.65
CA GLU A 301 -10.76 8.36 9.11
C GLU A 301 -10.95 7.32 10.22
N ALA A 302 -10.39 6.12 10.08
CA ALA A 302 -10.48 5.07 11.09
C ALA A 302 -9.77 5.44 12.41
N ALA A 303 -8.59 6.04 12.33
CA ALA A 303 -7.84 6.51 13.49
C ALA A 303 -8.57 7.68 14.19
N ALA A 304 -9.14 8.63 13.43
CA ALA A 304 -9.92 9.73 13.99
C ALA A 304 -11.17 9.23 14.73
N ARG A 305 -11.88 8.21 14.20
CA ARG A 305 -13.03 7.58 14.87
C ARG A 305 -12.64 6.99 16.22
N THR A 306 -11.52 6.27 16.29
CA THR A 306 -11.08 5.58 17.51
C THR A 306 -10.41 6.55 18.50
N ALA A 307 -9.62 7.52 18.02
CA ALA A 307 -9.03 8.56 18.85
C ALA A 307 -10.10 9.39 19.58
N TYR A 308 -11.24 9.64 18.92
CA TYR A 308 -12.39 10.27 19.59
C TYR A 308 -12.82 9.48 20.82
N TYR A 309 -13.07 8.17 20.66
CA TYR A 309 -13.46 7.31 21.76
C TYR A 309 -12.41 7.24 22.88
N LEU A 310 -11.13 7.15 22.52
CA LEU A 310 -10.03 7.10 23.49
C LEU A 310 -9.89 8.39 24.30
N ILE A 311 -10.26 9.55 23.72
CA ILE A 311 -10.20 10.85 24.40
C ILE A 311 -11.46 11.10 25.24
N THR A 312 -12.65 10.79 24.71
CA THR A 312 -13.94 11.20 25.31
C THR A 312 -14.62 10.11 26.13
N GLY A 313 -14.30 8.83 25.87
CA GLY A 313 -15.04 7.68 26.37
C GLY A 313 -16.37 7.41 25.64
N GLU A 314 -16.70 8.20 24.62
CA GLU A 314 -17.94 8.09 23.85
C GLU A 314 -17.66 7.83 22.37
N ASN A 315 -18.58 7.18 21.66
CA ASN A 315 -18.45 7.03 20.21
C ASN A 315 -18.56 8.41 19.51
N PRO A 316 -17.82 8.61 18.42
CA PRO A 316 -17.85 9.89 17.72
C PRO A 316 -19.22 10.19 17.11
N PRO A 317 -19.58 11.49 16.96
CA PRO A 317 -20.81 11.89 16.31
C PRO A 317 -20.85 11.47 14.84
N SER A 318 -22.03 11.51 14.23
CA SER A 318 -22.30 11.04 12.86
C SER A 318 -21.33 11.59 11.80
N ASP A 319 -20.80 12.78 12.00
CA ASP A 319 -19.93 13.44 11.02
C ASP A 319 -18.56 12.75 10.89
N PHE A 320 -18.10 12.02 11.91
CA PHE A 320 -16.91 11.16 11.83
C PHE A 320 -17.16 9.85 11.08
N MET A 321 -18.43 9.48 10.88
CA MET A 321 -18.81 8.31 10.08
C MET A 321 -18.65 8.56 8.59
N THR A 322 -18.59 9.83 8.19
CA THR A 322 -18.39 10.25 6.83
C THR A 322 -17.49 11.49 6.82
N LEU A 323 -16.22 11.31 7.19
CA LEU A 323 -15.27 12.41 7.32
C LEU A 323 -14.82 12.90 5.93
N GLN A 324 -15.72 13.60 5.21
CA GLN A 324 -15.51 13.99 3.81
C GLN A 324 -14.23 14.80 3.59
N SER A 325 -13.80 15.58 4.59
CA SER A 325 -12.58 16.38 4.55
C SER A 325 -11.29 15.55 4.39
N VAL A 326 -11.31 14.25 4.73
CA VAL A 326 -10.14 13.37 4.56
C VAL A 326 -10.25 12.46 3.33
N ARG A 327 -11.40 12.45 2.65
CA ARG A 327 -11.67 11.65 1.43
C ARG A 327 -11.25 12.41 0.16
N GLY A 328 -11.25 11.74 -1.00
CA GLY A 328 -10.89 12.34 -2.29
C GLY A 328 -9.60 11.81 -2.93
N MET A 329 -9.16 12.47 -4.00
CA MET A 329 -8.04 12.04 -4.87
C MET A 329 -6.96 13.11 -5.08
N ASP A 330 -7.06 14.25 -4.40
CA ASP A 330 -6.01 15.25 -4.41
C ASP A 330 -4.76 14.71 -3.69
N GLY A 331 -3.59 15.05 -4.24
CA GLY A 331 -2.30 14.46 -3.84
C GLY A 331 -1.93 14.74 -2.39
N ILE A 332 -2.26 15.94 -1.89
CA ILE A 332 -2.18 16.35 -0.50
C ILE A 332 -3.54 16.92 -0.12
N ARG A 333 -4.11 16.44 0.98
CA ARG A 333 -5.31 16.99 1.60
C ARG A 333 -5.03 17.32 3.04
N GLU A 334 -5.64 18.40 3.50
CA GLU A 334 -5.50 18.90 4.86
C GLU A 334 -6.90 19.02 5.47
N ALA A 335 -7.03 18.64 6.73
CA ALA A 335 -8.27 18.78 7.49
C ALA A 335 -7.96 19.22 8.91
N THR A 336 -8.94 19.81 9.58
CA THR A 336 -8.90 19.98 11.03
C THR A 336 -10.18 19.41 11.61
N VAL A 337 -10.03 18.51 12.56
CA VAL A 337 -11.15 17.95 13.34
C VAL A 337 -10.97 18.36 14.80
N THR A 338 -12.05 18.61 15.51
CA THR A 338 -11.98 18.93 16.94
C THR A 338 -12.52 17.76 17.74
N ILE A 339 -11.72 17.27 18.69
CA ILE A 339 -12.11 16.20 19.63
C ILE A 339 -11.94 16.76 21.04
N ASP A 340 -13.02 16.83 21.82
CA ASP A 340 -13.01 17.42 23.17
C ASP A 340 -12.22 18.74 23.28
N HIS A 341 -12.56 19.70 22.43
CA HIS A 341 -11.89 21.01 22.32
C HIS A 341 -10.42 20.98 21.86
N ILE A 342 -9.84 19.82 21.54
CA ILE A 342 -8.51 19.66 20.97
C ILE A 342 -8.61 19.72 19.44
N PRO A 343 -8.07 20.78 18.77
CA PRO A 343 -8.02 20.83 17.32
C PRO A 343 -6.89 19.93 16.82
N LEU A 344 -7.23 18.87 16.09
CA LEU A 344 -6.27 17.99 15.44
C LEU A 344 -6.09 18.40 13.98
N LYS A 345 -4.88 18.81 13.62
CA LYS A 345 -4.46 19.15 12.26
C LYS A 345 -4.02 17.89 11.54
N LEU A 346 -4.83 17.46 10.59
CA LEU A 346 -4.65 16.21 9.85
C LEU A 346 -4.10 16.51 8.46
N ALA A 347 -3.23 15.64 7.96
CA ALA A 347 -2.87 15.61 6.55
C ALA A 347 -2.97 14.19 5.97
N ILE A 348 -3.38 14.11 4.71
CA ILE A 348 -3.54 12.87 3.97
C ILE A 348 -2.80 13.06 2.67
N VAL A 349 -1.75 12.27 2.47
CA VAL A 349 -0.89 12.39 1.30
C VAL A 349 -0.73 11.05 0.62
N HIS A 350 -0.80 11.08 -0.72
CA HIS A 350 -0.40 9.93 -1.51
C HIS A 350 0.54 10.27 -2.66
N GLY A 351 1.40 9.32 -3.02
CA GLY A 351 2.51 9.54 -3.96
C GLY A 351 3.70 10.16 -3.24
N THR A 352 4.85 9.48 -3.22
CA THR A 352 6.02 9.92 -2.43
C THR A 352 6.63 11.24 -2.91
N GLU A 353 6.31 11.70 -4.13
CA GLU A 353 6.60 13.08 -4.52
C GLU A 353 5.80 14.12 -3.71
N ASN A 354 4.50 13.89 -3.51
CA ASN A 354 3.68 14.76 -2.67
C ASN A 354 4.12 14.67 -1.21
N VAL A 355 4.55 13.49 -0.77
CA VAL A 355 5.08 13.30 0.59
C VAL A 355 6.34 14.13 0.82
N ARG A 356 7.27 14.14 -0.13
CA ARG A 356 8.44 15.01 -0.09
C ARG A 356 8.03 16.47 0.09
N GLN A 357 7.10 16.97 -0.73
CA GLN A 357 6.64 18.36 -0.65
C GLN A 357 6.03 18.68 0.73
N LEU A 358 5.23 17.75 1.27
CA LEU A 358 4.64 17.88 2.60
C LEU A 358 5.71 17.92 3.70
N ILE A 359 6.70 17.02 3.67
CA ILE A 359 7.78 16.99 4.66
C ILE A 359 8.60 18.28 4.59
N GLU A 360 8.95 18.74 3.39
CA GLU A 360 9.73 19.96 3.21
C GLU A 360 8.98 21.20 3.73
N ALA A 361 7.69 21.35 3.42
CA ALA A 361 6.86 22.43 3.94
C ALA A 361 6.69 22.38 5.47
N TRP A 362 6.54 21.19 6.04
CA TRP A 362 6.49 20.99 7.49
C TRP A 362 7.82 21.35 8.16
N GLN A 363 8.96 20.88 7.64
CA GLN A 363 10.29 21.17 8.17
C GLN A 363 10.66 22.65 8.05
N ALA A 364 10.15 23.34 7.02
CA ALA A 364 10.29 24.79 6.85
C ALA A 364 9.41 25.61 7.83
N GLY A 365 8.49 24.97 8.56
CA GLY A 365 7.55 25.63 9.47
C GLY A 365 6.36 26.30 8.76
N GLU A 366 6.19 26.07 7.46
CA GLU A 366 5.08 26.61 6.65
C GLU A 366 3.75 25.92 6.99
N LYS A 367 3.84 24.66 7.44
CA LYS A 367 2.70 23.81 7.79
C LYS A 367 2.92 23.15 9.15
N GLN A 368 1.82 22.94 9.87
CA GLN A 368 1.81 22.24 11.16
C GLN A 368 0.76 21.15 11.13
N TYR A 369 1.15 19.94 11.55
CA TYR A 369 0.29 18.77 11.58
C TYR A 369 0.46 18.04 12.92
N ASP A 370 -0.59 17.33 13.33
CA ASP A 370 -0.57 16.42 14.47
C ASP A 370 -0.55 14.97 13.99
N PHE A 371 -1.28 14.65 12.92
CA PHE A 371 -1.31 13.30 12.36
C PHE A 371 -1.31 13.33 10.83
N VAL A 372 -0.48 12.49 10.22
CA VAL A 372 -0.27 12.45 8.77
C VAL A 372 -0.41 11.01 8.25
N GLU A 373 -1.45 10.76 7.46
CA GLU A 373 -1.57 9.51 6.70
C GLU A 373 -0.74 9.60 5.43
N VAL A 374 0.08 8.57 5.20
CA VAL A 374 0.93 8.47 4.02
C VAL A 374 0.71 7.16 3.26
N MET A 375 0.37 7.29 1.98
CA MET A 375 0.28 6.17 1.04
C MET A 375 1.21 6.40 -0.15
N THR A 376 2.01 5.40 -0.55
CA THR A 376 2.86 5.58 -1.75
C THR A 376 2.04 5.62 -3.05
N CYS A 377 0.93 4.89 -3.13
CA CYS A 377 0.21 4.70 -4.39
C CYS A 377 -0.96 5.68 -4.53
N ARG A 378 -1.16 6.22 -5.73
CA ARG A 378 -2.29 7.13 -6.03
C ARG A 378 -3.63 6.44 -5.69
N GLY A 379 -4.43 7.09 -4.85
CA GLY A 379 -5.70 6.57 -4.35
C GLY A 379 -5.59 5.60 -3.16
N GLY A 380 -4.39 5.27 -2.70
CA GLY A 380 -4.15 4.30 -1.63
C GLY A 380 -3.87 2.89 -2.16
N CYS A 381 -4.08 1.87 -1.31
CA CYS A 381 -3.80 0.48 -1.66
C CYS A 381 -4.68 -0.04 -2.81
N ILE A 382 -5.84 0.56 -3.06
CA ILE A 382 -6.67 0.28 -4.25
C ILE A 382 -5.94 0.51 -5.58
N GLY A 383 -4.89 1.33 -5.60
CA GLY A 383 -4.03 1.62 -6.74
C GLY A 383 -2.65 0.96 -6.63
N GLY A 384 -2.50 -0.02 -5.73
CA GLY A 384 -1.25 -0.69 -5.43
C GLY A 384 -0.63 -1.42 -6.62
N GLY A 385 0.68 -1.58 -6.60
CA GLY A 385 1.46 -2.17 -7.70
C GLY A 385 1.15 -3.65 -8.01
N GLY A 386 0.37 -4.34 -7.17
CA GLY A 386 -0.09 -5.71 -7.34
C GLY A 386 -1.56 -5.84 -7.78
N GLN A 387 -2.26 -4.72 -7.99
CA GLN A 387 -3.66 -4.73 -8.45
C GLN A 387 -3.80 -5.05 -9.94
N PRO A 388 -4.99 -5.43 -10.42
CA PRO A 388 -5.23 -5.67 -11.83
C PRO A 388 -4.79 -4.48 -12.70
N LYS A 389 -4.17 -4.82 -13.83
CA LYS A 389 -3.71 -3.82 -14.79
C LYS A 389 -4.88 -3.34 -15.63
N ALA A 390 -5.13 -2.05 -15.61
CA ALA A 390 -5.69 -1.32 -16.73
C ALA A 390 -4.52 -0.49 -17.28
N ASN A 391 -4.23 -0.53 -18.58
CA ASN A 391 -3.05 0.13 -19.15
C ASN A 391 -3.45 1.45 -19.83
N PRO A 392 -3.33 2.63 -19.18
CA PRO A 392 -3.00 2.88 -17.78
C PRO A 392 -4.22 2.83 -16.83
N ILE A 393 -3.96 2.66 -15.53
CA ILE A 393 -5.03 2.66 -14.53
C ILE A 393 -5.53 4.09 -14.36
N THR A 394 -6.80 4.30 -14.64
CA THR A 394 -7.45 5.61 -14.59
C THR A 394 -7.97 5.92 -13.19
N ASP A 395 -8.19 7.20 -12.90
CA ASP A 395 -8.83 7.60 -11.65
C ASP A 395 -10.30 7.18 -11.59
N GLU A 396 -10.95 6.91 -12.73
CA GLU A 396 -12.28 6.30 -12.77
C GLU A 396 -12.27 4.91 -12.11
N ILE A 397 -11.32 4.05 -12.49
CA ILE A 397 -11.16 2.71 -11.88
C ILE A 397 -10.83 2.85 -10.39
N ARG A 398 -9.91 3.75 -10.04
CA ARG A 398 -9.57 4.00 -8.63
C ARG A 398 -10.79 4.44 -7.82
N ASN A 399 -11.57 5.40 -8.34
CA ASN A 399 -12.77 5.91 -7.69
C ASN A 399 -13.85 4.84 -7.56
N ALA A 400 -14.00 3.95 -8.55
CA ALA A 400 -14.92 2.82 -8.46
C ALA A 400 -14.53 1.87 -7.32
N ARG A 401 -13.25 1.51 -7.22
CA ARG A 401 -12.71 0.70 -6.10
C ARG A 401 -12.89 1.40 -4.75
N ILE A 402 -12.59 2.71 -4.68
CA ILE A 402 -12.73 3.53 -3.47
C ILE A 402 -14.19 3.56 -2.98
N LYS A 403 -15.11 3.84 -3.91
CA LYS A 403 -16.55 3.91 -3.63
C LYS A 403 -17.08 2.59 -3.10
N SER A 404 -16.59 1.47 -3.61
CA SER A 404 -17.00 0.13 -3.17
C SER A 404 -16.67 -0.13 -1.70
N LEU A 405 -15.45 0.20 -1.25
CA LEU A 405 -15.07 0.05 0.16
C LEU A 405 -15.85 0.99 1.09
N TYR A 406 -16.05 2.26 0.71
CA TYR A 406 -16.89 3.18 1.49
C TYR A 406 -18.36 2.77 1.51
N HIS A 407 -18.86 2.18 0.41
CA HIS A 407 -20.22 1.64 0.36
C HIS A 407 -20.38 0.47 1.33
N LYS A 408 -19.39 -0.44 1.42
CA LYS A 408 -19.40 -1.52 2.41
C LYS A 408 -19.39 -0.96 3.83
N ASP A 409 -18.49 -0.05 4.18
CA ASP A 409 -18.46 0.62 5.51
C ASP A 409 -19.81 1.25 5.88
N HIS A 410 -20.44 1.97 4.96
CA HIS A 410 -21.74 2.61 5.19
C HIS A 410 -22.86 1.62 5.56
N HIS A 411 -22.82 0.38 5.05
CA HIS A 411 -23.84 -0.63 5.29
C HIS A 411 -23.52 -1.59 6.45
N MET A 412 -22.36 -1.41 7.10
CA MET A 412 -21.99 -2.22 8.25
C MET A 412 -22.59 -1.66 9.53
N THR A 413 -23.03 -2.54 10.42
CA THR A 413 -23.44 -2.16 11.78
C THR A 413 -22.22 -1.92 12.65
N LEU A 414 -21.20 -2.78 12.54
CA LEU A 414 -19.91 -2.63 13.21
C LEU A 414 -19.01 -1.72 12.38
N ARG A 415 -18.78 -0.47 12.83
CA ARG A 415 -18.03 0.54 12.08
C ARG A 415 -16.81 1.13 12.79
N PHE A 416 -16.61 0.76 14.05
CA PHE A 416 -15.50 1.22 14.87
C PHE A 416 -14.58 0.06 15.25
N SER A 417 -13.27 0.28 15.13
CA SER A 417 -12.27 -0.72 15.45
C SER A 417 -12.33 -1.15 16.93
N HIS A 418 -12.54 -0.20 17.85
CA HIS A 418 -12.67 -0.46 19.28
C HIS A 418 -13.97 -1.19 19.68
N GLU A 419 -14.93 -1.31 18.77
CA GLU A 419 -16.16 -2.08 19.00
C GLU A 419 -16.09 -3.50 18.49
N ASN A 420 -15.08 -3.85 17.69
CA ASN A 420 -14.96 -5.17 17.10
C ASN A 420 -14.83 -6.23 18.22
N PRO A 421 -15.77 -7.18 18.33
CA PRO A 421 -15.79 -8.16 19.42
C PRO A 421 -14.56 -9.07 19.41
N GLU A 422 -14.05 -9.43 18.22
CA GLU A 422 -12.84 -10.25 18.11
C GLU A 422 -11.60 -9.47 18.55
N ILE A 423 -11.55 -8.15 18.31
CA ILE A 423 -10.48 -7.28 18.80
C ILE A 423 -10.53 -7.14 20.32
N LYS A 424 -11.73 -6.91 20.89
CA LYS A 424 -11.91 -6.88 22.35
C LYS A 424 -11.46 -8.19 23.01
N LYS A 425 -11.81 -9.33 22.41
CA LYS A 425 -11.34 -10.65 22.86
C LYS A 425 -9.83 -10.77 22.77
N THR A 426 -9.24 -10.33 21.66
CA THR A 426 -7.79 -10.37 21.42
C THR A 426 -7.01 -9.56 22.45
N TYR A 427 -7.49 -8.38 22.83
CA TYR A 427 -6.89 -7.66 23.94
C TYR A 427 -7.20 -8.32 25.28
N THR A 428 -8.45 -8.64 25.60
CA THR A 428 -8.81 -9.19 26.92
C THR A 428 -8.03 -10.46 27.26
N ASP A 429 -7.91 -11.39 26.30
CA ASP A 429 -7.40 -12.73 26.53
C ASP A 429 -5.89 -12.84 26.27
N PHE A 430 -5.31 -11.92 25.49
CA PHE A 430 -3.91 -12.01 25.06
C PHE A 430 -3.13 -10.72 25.29
N TYR A 431 -3.39 -9.65 24.53
CA TYR A 431 -2.57 -8.43 24.58
C TYR A 431 -2.80 -7.53 25.80
N HIS A 432 -3.82 -7.81 26.60
CA HIS A 432 -4.35 -7.03 27.73
C HIS A 432 -4.92 -5.65 27.37
N ALA A 433 -4.11 -4.77 26.77
CA ALA A 433 -4.50 -3.43 26.36
C ALA A 433 -3.60 -2.94 25.21
N PRO A 434 -4.04 -1.96 24.40
CA PRO A 434 -3.17 -1.26 23.48
C PRO A 434 -1.96 -0.67 24.22
N LEU A 435 -0.80 -0.69 23.57
CA LEU A 435 0.48 -0.23 24.11
C LEU A 435 0.94 -0.97 25.39
N SER A 436 0.37 -2.13 25.70
CA SER A 436 0.91 -2.99 26.76
C SER A 436 2.28 -3.54 26.38
N GLU A 437 3.06 -4.03 27.36
CA GLU A 437 4.37 -4.61 27.08
C GLU A 437 4.29 -5.77 26.07
N LEU A 438 3.24 -6.59 26.12
CA LEU A 438 3.07 -7.69 25.16
C LEU A 438 2.64 -7.17 23.78
N ALA A 439 1.73 -6.20 23.74
CA ALA A 439 1.32 -5.54 22.50
C ALA A 439 2.53 -4.89 21.82
N GLU A 440 3.36 -4.13 22.55
CA GLU A 440 4.58 -3.53 22.01
C GLU A 440 5.55 -4.56 21.46
N LYS A 441 5.77 -5.68 22.17
CA LYS A 441 6.69 -6.75 21.70
C LYS A 441 6.23 -7.42 20.40
N LEU A 442 4.93 -7.61 20.22
CA LEU A 442 4.38 -8.39 19.10
C LEU A 442 3.88 -7.53 17.93
N LEU A 443 3.28 -6.38 18.26
CA LEU A 443 2.54 -5.53 17.33
C LEU A 443 3.28 -4.23 16.97
N HIS A 444 4.41 -3.91 17.62
CA HIS A 444 5.20 -2.72 17.30
C HIS A 444 6.55 -3.07 16.69
N THR A 445 7.15 -2.10 16.01
CA THR A 445 8.44 -2.23 15.33
C THR A 445 9.26 -0.96 15.44
N THR A 446 10.53 -1.06 15.07
CA THR A 446 11.45 0.05 14.87
C THR A 446 11.81 0.19 13.40
N TYR A 447 12.40 1.33 13.03
CA TYR A 447 12.81 1.65 11.67
C TYR A 447 14.33 1.84 11.58
N LEU A 448 14.88 1.65 10.38
CA LEU A 448 16.31 1.68 10.13
C LEU A 448 16.68 2.91 9.29
N ASP A 449 17.73 3.63 9.68
CA ASP A 449 18.31 4.65 8.81
C ASP A 449 19.03 3.98 7.63
N ARG A 450 18.52 4.25 6.43
CA ARG A 450 19.04 3.73 5.15
C ARG A 450 19.64 4.84 4.28
N SER A 451 19.90 6.03 4.82
CA SER A 451 20.44 7.15 4.03
C SER A 451 21.83 6.85 3.45
N ASN A 452 22.60 5.98 4.09
CA ASN A 452 23.87 5.49 3.56
C ASN A 452 23.72 4.72 2.22
N ASP A 453 22.53 4.17 1.92
CA ASP A 453 22.27 3.49 0.64
C ASP A 453 22.42 4.46 -0.54
N LEU A 454 22.28 5.78 -0.33
CA LEU A 454 22.41 6.82 -1.36
C LEU A 454 23.87 7.12 -1.74
N GLY A 455 24.83 6.61 -0.97
CA GLY A 455 26.25 6.89 -1.16
C GLY A 455 26.64 8.34 -0.86
N PRO A 456 27.86 8.77 -1.25
CA PRO A 456 28.45 10.03 -0.80
C PRO A 456 27.73 11.29 -1.29
N LEU A 457 26.95 11.23 -2.38
CA LEU A 457 26.16 12.37 -2.84
C LEU A 457 24.85 12.56 -2.04
N GLY A 458 24.42 11.54 -1.30
CA GLY A 458 23.12 11.56 -0.62
C GLY A 458 21.96 11.81 -1.59
N ILE A 459 20.96 12.56 -1.11
CA ILE A 459 19.77 12.89 -1.90
C ILE A 459 20.10 13.94 -2.95
N ILE A 460 19.72 13.67 -4.19
CA ILE A 460 19.88 14.60 -5.30
C ILE A 460 18.69 15.53 -5.41
N LYS A 461 18.97 16.83 -5.30
CA LYS A 461 18.00 17.89 -5.63
C LYS A 461 17.99 18.11 -7.14
N ALA A 462 17.32 17.22 -7.88
CA ALA A 462 17.10 17.47 -9.30
C ALA A 462 16.21 18.72 -9.45
N LYS A 463 16.67 19.74 -10.19
CA LYS A 463 15.82 20.87 -10.60
C LYS A 463 14.59 20.29 -11.31
N THR A 464 13.40 20.55 -10.77
CA THR A 464 12.14 20.25 -11.45
C THR A 464 12.10 21.00 -12.78
N SER A 465 12.25 20.31 -13.90
CA SER A 465 11.91 20.86 -15.22
C SER A 465 10.43 20.67 -15.55
N VAL A 466 9.60 20.46 -14.53
CA VAL A 466 8.14 20.42 -14.66
C VAL A 466 7.64 21.70 -14.02
N GLU A 467 7.41 22.72 -14.84
CA GLU A 467 6.57 23.84 -14.46
C GLU A 467 5.25 23.27 -13.92
N ALA A 468 4.88 23.67 -12.70
CA ALA A 468 3.57 23.38 -12.18
C ALA A 468 2.54 23.96 -13.16
N LYS A 469 1.77 23.11 -13.86
CA LYS A 469 0.56 23.57 -14.54
C LYS A 469 -0.37 24.11 -13.44
N PRO A 470 -0.74 25.40 -13.44
CA PRO A 470 -1.73 25.91 -12.51
C PRO A 470 -3.08 25.24 -12.78
N ALA A 471 -3.85 25.06 -11.71
CA ALA A 471 -5.17 24.46 -11.75
C ALA A 471 -6.12 25.19 -12.71
N ASN A 472 -6.84 24.40 -13.52
CA ASN A 472 -8.06 24.73 -14.24
C ASN A 472 -8.12 26.06 -15.02
N LEU A 473 -7.84 25.98 -16.32
CA LEU A 473 -8.65 26.64 -17.34
C LEU A 473 -8.90 25.64 -18.48
N ALA A 474 -10.17 25.27 -18.66
CA ALA A 474 -10.61 24.53 -19.82
C ALA A 474 -10.50 25.43 -21.06
N THR A 475 -9.51 25.17 -21.90
CA THR A 475 -9.46 25.65 -23.28
C THR A 475 -9.18 24.46 -24.18
N SER A 476 -10.10 24.21 -25.13
CA SER A 476 -9.97 23.17 -26.14
C SER A 476 -8.75 23.46 -27.02
N THR A 477 -7.61 22.91 -26.65
CA THR A 477 -6.38 22.96 -27.45
C THR A 477 -6.28 21.65 -28.23
N LYS A 478 -6.05 21.74 -29.54
CA LYS A 478 -5.82 20.58 -30.40
C LYS A 478 -4.67 19.74 -29.82
N GLN A 479 -4.83 18.42 -29.80
CA GLN A 479 -3.80 17.49 -29.37
C GLN A 479 -3.28 16.71 -30.55
N TYR A 480 -1.97 16.47 -30.59
CA TYR A 480 -1.32 15.68 -31.62
C TYR A 480 -0.49 14.56 -30.99
N ARG A 481 -0.64 13.34 -31.48
CA ARG A 481 0.09 12.16 -31.01
C ARG A 481 1.18 11.78 -32.01
N CYS A 482 2.40 11.60 -31.52
CA CYS A 482 3.47 10.99 -32.30
C CYS A 482 3.12 9.53 -32.60
N THR A 483 3.03 9.17 -33.88
CA THR A 483 2.70 7.80 -34.33
C THR A 483 3.80 6.79 -34.01
N ILE A 484 5.01 7.25 -33.67
CA ILE A 484 6.17 6.40 -33.39
C ILE A 484 6.34 6.10 -31.90
N CYS A 485 6.21 7.11 -31.03
CA CYS A 485 6.49 6.94 -29.59
C CYS A 485 5.30 7.28 -28.68
N GLY A 486 4.19 7.77 -29.23
CA GLY A 486 3.01 8.14 -28.46
C GLY A 486 3.11 9.46 -27.69
N TYR A 487 4.17 10.26 -27.88
CA TYR A 487 4.27 11.61 -27.30
C TYR A 487 3.06 12.47 -27.71
N ILE A 488 2.41 13.11 -26.73
CA ILE A 488 1.30 14.04 -26.97
C ILE A 488 1.83 15.47 -26.93
N HIS A 489 1.63 16.20 -28.02
CA HIS A 489 1.82 17.64 -28.11
C HIS A 489 0.48 18.36 -27.97
N GLU A 490 0.39 19.32 -27.08
CA GLU A 490 -0.80 20.17 -26.89
C GLU A 490 -0.58 21.51 -27.62
N GLY A 491 -1.51 21.87 -28.50
CA GLY A 491 -1.43 23.08 -29.33
C GLY A 491 -1.00 22.81 -30.77
N GLU A 492 -0.86 23.87 -31.57
CA GLU A 492 -0.38 23.73 -32.94
C GLU A 492 1.09 23.29 -32.97
N ILE A 493 1.44 22.43 -33.95
CA ILE A 493 2.81 21.97 -34.16
C ILE A 493 3.50 22.88 -35.19
N PRO A 494 4.60 23.58 -34.84
CA PRO A 494 5.44 24.32 -35.79
C PRO A 494 6.03 23.43 -36.89
N ASP A 495 6.31 23.98 -38.08
CA ASP A 495 6.79 23.17 -39.22
C ASP A 495 8.19 22.55 -39.01
N ASP A 496 9.01 23.14 -38.14
CA ASP A 496 10.33 22.65 -37.74
C ASP A 496 10.31 21.76 -36.49
N PHE A 497 9.11 21.41 -36.00
CA PHE A 497 8.97 20.62 -34.80
C PHE A 497 9.49 19.20 -34.98
N THR A 498 10.29 18.77 -34.00
CA THR A 498 10.77 17.40 -33.88
C THR A 498 10.29 16.82 -32.56
N CYS A 499 9.88 15.55 -32.58
CA CYS A 499 9.41 14.87 -31.39
C CYS A 499 10.51 14.88 -30.31
N PRO A 500 10.25 15.40 -29.10
CA PRO A 500 11.27 15.48 -28.05
C PRO A 500 11.66 14.11 -27.49
N LEU A 501 10.89 13.06 -27.77
CA LEU A 501 11.16 11.70 -27.31
C LEU A 501 11.93 10.85 -28.34
N CYS A 502 11.57 10.92 -29.63
CA CYS A 502 12.16 10.05 -30.66
C CYS A 502 12.77 10.78 -31.86
N GLY A 503 12.75 12.11 -31.89
CA GLY A 503 13.41 12.93 -32.91
C GLY A 503 12.74 12.94 -34.29
N VAL A 504 11.57 12.32 -34.44
CA VAL A 504 10.86 12.27 -35.72
C VAL A 504 10.17 13.60 -36.05
N PRO A 505 10.04 13.98 -37.33
CA PRO A 505 9.43 15.24 -37.74
C PRO A 505 7.91 15.29 -37.48
N LYS A 506 7.33 16.49 -37.53
CA LYS A 506 5.89 16.78 -37.44
C LYS A 506 5.00 15.87 -38.30
N ASP A 507 5.46 15.46 -39.48
CA ASP A 507 4.69 14.61 -40.40
C ASP A 507 4.29 13.25 -39.81
N LEU A 508 4.98 12.83 -38.73
CA LEU A 508 4.69 11.62 -37.97
C LEU A 508 3.86 11.90 -36.71
N PHE A 509 3.08 12.99 -36.72
CA PHE A 509 2.07 13.29 -35.72
C PHE A 509 0.66 13.24 -36.32
N GLU A 510 -0.27 12.66 -35.58
CA GLU A 510 -1.69 12.61 -35.93
C GLU A 510 -2.52 13.39 -34.92
N GLU A 511 -3.55 14.12 -35.37
CA GLU A 511 -4.45 14.84 -34.47
C GLU A 511 -5.31 13.84 -33.67
N VAL A 512 -5.29 13.98 -32.35
CA VAL A 512 -6.11 13.20 -31.42
C VAL A 512 -7.51 13.80 -31.45
N LYS A 513 -8.43 13.12 -32.15
CA LYS A 513 -9.86 13.48 -32.12
C LYS A 513 -10.47 12.93 -30.83
N HIS A 514 -11.09 13.81 -30.04
CA HIS A 514 -11.87 13.43 -28.85
C HIS A 514 -13.25 12.91 -29.22
#